data_AF-A0A978US67-F1
#
_entry.id   AF-A0A978US67-F1
#
_cell.length_a   1.000
_cell.length_b   1.000
_cell.length_c   1.000
_cell.angle_alpha   90.00
_cell.angle_beta   90.00
_cell.angle_gamma   90.00
#
_symmetry.space_group_name_H-M   'P 1'
#
loop_
_entity.id
_entity.type
_entity.pdbx_description
1 polymer ?
#
loop_
_entity_poly.entity_id
_entity_poly.type
_entity_poly.pdbx_seq_one_letter_code
_entity_poly.pdbx_strand_id
1 'polypeptide(L)'
;MGIRFPGIIHAKQILRKSSWSTNQAASVSSVEVPKGHFAVYVGETEKKRFVVPISLLSQPSFQELLTKVEEEFGYDHPMGGLTIPCREDTKNLGAIKRIHAYLLASGILFFSLDFQAKLVLSYTRCHDQDNLQTSFNPFKCVNPRNPLPFNVIISNFCQNGLDFLALKTLSFMHSNGVSIDTYALCGSLTASSSTKSVDFGKNIHSHVAKSGWSSSVFVGSALIDLYAKSLLIRDAEVVFDELPIRNTVCANALLSGYGEAKMWNEGLELSRKMPMLNLNYDQFTLSAMLRSCAGLSAIESGRQVHAYLFRSIYDVGRDVFLQSSLIEMYGKCGLVEKAWKVFTLAGIWRC
;
A
#
# COMPACT_ATOMS: atom_id res chain seq x y z
N MET A 1 -28.29 -37.09 -10.67
CA MET A 1 -29.53 -36.37 -10.36
C MET A 1 -29.14 -34.99 -9.83
N GLY A 2 -29.26 -33.94 -10.66
CA GLY A 2 -28.86 -32.59 -10.27
C GLY A 2 -29.91 -31.97 -9.36
N ILE A 3 -29.57 -31.71 -8.10
CA ILE A 3 -30.41 -30.97 -7.17
C ILE A 3 -30.53 -29.55 -7.72
N ARG A 4 -31.72 -29.20 -8.23
CA ARG A 4 -32.05 -27.89 -8.80
C ARG A 4 -32.53 -26.98 -7.68
N PHE A 5 -31.71 -26.02 -7.27
CA PHE A 5 -32.12 -24.97 -6.33
C PHE A 5 -32.74 -23.78 -7.10
N PRO A 6 -33.90 -23.26 -6.66
CA PRO A 6 -34.62 -22.16 -7.33
C PRO A 6 -33.77 -20.89 -7.57
N GLY A 7 -32.90 -20.52 -6.62
CA GLY A 7 -32.08 -19.30 -6.72
C GLY A 7 -31.02 -19.33 -7.84
N ILE A 8 -30.49 -20.51 -8.17
CA ILE A 8 -29.55 -20.69 -9.29
C ILE A 8 -30.23 -20.36 -10.63
N ILE A 9 -31.54 -20.56 -10.74
CA ILE A 9 -32.30 -20.21 -11.95
C ILE A 9 -32.38 -18.70 -12.09
N HIS A 10 -32.59 -17.97 -11.00
CA HIS A 10 -32.71 -16.51 -11.02
C HIS A 10 -31.38 -15.84 -11.39
N ALA A 11 -30.27 -16.23 -10.75
CA ALA A 11 -28.94 -15.74 -11.11
C ALA A 11 -28.58 -16.07 -12.58
N LYS A 12 -28.85 -17.30 -13.03
CA LYS A 12 -28.63 -17.68 -14.45
C LYS A 12 -29.55 -16.94 -15.42
N GLN A 13 -30.78 -16.62 -15.02
CA GLN A 13 -31.72 -15.82 -15.82
C GLN A 13 -31.28 -14.36 -15.92
N ILE A 14 -30.78 -13.76 -14.85
CA ILE A 14 -30.18 -12.41 -14.86
C ILE A 14 -28.97 -12.36 -15.79
N LEU A 15 -28.08 -13.35 -15.69
CA LEU A 15 -26.92 -13.48 -16.58
C LEU A 15 -27.35 -13.63 -18.04
N ARG A 16 -28.37 -14.46 -18.32
CA ARG A 16 -28.91 -14.66 -19.67
C ARG A 16 -29.63 -13.43 -20.22
N LYS A 17 -30.27 -12.62 -19.37
CA LYS A 17 -30.85 -11.32 -19.74
C LYS A 17 -29.76 -10.28 -20.06
N SER A 18 -28.67 -10.23 -19.27
CA SER A 18 -27.54 -9.33 -19.52
C SER A 18 -26.80 -9.60 -20.83
N SER A 19 -26.74 -10.87 -21.27
CA SER A 19 -26.18 -11.23 -22.59
C SER A 19 -27.05 -10.84 -23.78
N TRP A 20 -28.31 -10.43 -23.55
CA TRP A 20 -29.25 -9.97 -24.59
C TRP A 20 -29.53 -8.46 -24.55
N SER A 21 -29.13 -7.76 -23.49
CA SER A 21 -29.31 -6.31 -23.35
C SER A 21 -28.05 -5.51 -23.76
N THR A 22 -27.48 -5.79 -24.94
CA THR A 22 -26.39 -4.98 -25.53
C THR A 22 -26.89 -3.81 -26.39
N ASN A 23 -28.20 -3.53 -26.41
CA ASN A 23 -28.72 -2.34 -27.08
C ASN A 23 -29.51 -1.47 -26.09
N GLN A 24 -29.03 -0.23 -25.93
CA GLN A 24 -29.62 0.92 -25.21
C GLN A 24 -29.29 1.05 -23.72
N ALA A 25 -28.13 1.66 -23.44
CA ALA A 25 -28.02 2.92 -22.69
C ALA A 25 -26.52 3.28 -22.58
N ALA A 26 -26.07 4.22 -23.40
CA ALA A 26 -24.71 4.74 -23.35
C ALA A 26 -24.62 5.83 -22.27
N SER A 27 -23.89 5.58 -21.20
CA SER A 27 -22.96 6.53 -20.57
C SER A 27 -22.25 5.85 -19.39
N VAL A 28 -20.97 6.21 -19.21
CA VAL A 28 -20.00 5.68 -18.23
C VAL A 28 -19.23 4.43 -18.70
N SER A 29 -18.02 4.68 -19.20
CA SER A 29 -16.94 3.75 -19.59
C SER A 29 -17.06 2.28 -19.16
N SER A 30 -17.86 1.50 -19.89
CA SER A 30 -17.94 0.05 -19.69
C SER A 30 -16.93 -0.66 -20.60
N VAL A 31 -15.76 -0.99 -20.05
CA VAL A 31 -14.86 -1.99 -20.68
C VAL A 31 -15.70 -3.26 -20.93
N GLU A 32 -15.81 -3.76 -22.16
CA GLU A 32 -16.64 -4.94 -22.46
C GLU A 32 -16.22 -6.16 -21.61
N VAL A 33 -17.20 -6.95 -21.14
CA VAL A 33 -16.91 -8.21 -20.41
C VAL A 33 -16.40 -9.25 -21.42
N PRO A 34 -15.21 -9.85 -21.23
CA PRO A 34 -14.71 -10.89 -22.12
C PRO A 34 -15.66 -12.09 -22.21
N LYS A 35 -15.75 -12.72 -23.39
CA LYS A 35 -16.53 -13.96 -23.57
C LYS A 35 -16.11 -15.01 -22.54
N GLY A 36 -17.09 -15.69 -21.96
CA GLY A 36 -16.86 -16.67 -20.88
C GLY A 36 -16.79 -16.07 -19.47
N HIS A 37 -16.98 -14.76 -19.31
CA HIS A 37 -17.01 -14.07 -18.02
C HIS A 37 -18.34 -13.33 -17.83
N PHE A 38 -18.64 -12.97 -16.60
CA PHE A 38 -19.76 -12.09 -16.24
C PHE A 38 -19.31 -10.99 -15.28
N ALA A 39 -20.02 -9.86 -15.28
CA ALA A 39 -19.77 -8.77 -14.35
C ALA A 39 -20.55 -9.00 -13.05
N VAL A 40 -19.86 -8.82 -11.92
CA VAL A 40 -20.44 -8.68 -10.58
C VAL A 40 -20.19 -7.26 -10.10
N TYR A 41 -21.24 -6.60 -9.64
CA TYR A 41 -21.16 -5.25 -9.06
C TYR A 41 -21.43 -5.35 -7.56
N VAL A 42 -20.54 -4.80 -6.74
CA VAL A 42 -20.68 -4.78 -5.28
C VAL A 42 -20.70 -3.33 -4.80
N GLY A 43 -21.67 -2.99 -3.95
CA GLY A 43 -21.81 -1.65 -3.34
C GLY A 43 -23.14 -0.96 -3.64
N GLU A 44 -23.58 -0.10 -2.71
CA GLU A 44 -24.84 0.66 -2.83
C GLU A 44 -24.65 1.96 -3.62
N THR A 45 -23.59 2.73 -3.33
CA THR A 45 -23.31 4.07 -3.90
C THR A 45 -22.15 4.08 -4.89
N GLU A 46 -20.98 3.56 -4.51
CA GLU A 46 -19.82 3.37 -5.40
C GLU A 46 -19.65 1.90 -5.75
N LYS A 47 -20.16 1.52 -6.93
CA LYS A 47 -20.20 0.12 -7.37
C LYS A 47 -18.86 -0.32 -7.91
N LYS A 48 -18.20 -1.21 -7.18
CA LYS A 48 -16.97 -1.86 -7.63
C LYS A 48 -17.32 -3.01 -8.56
N ARG A 49 -16.69 -3.03 -9.73
CA ARG A 49 -16.92 -4.03 -10.77
C ARG A 49 -15.87 -5.13 -10.71
N PHE A 50 -16.33 -6.38 -10.67
CA PHE A 50 -15.51 -7.58 -10.75
C PHE A 50 -15.89 -8.37 -12.00
N VAL A 51 -14.90 -8.92 -12.70
CA VAL A 51 -15.12 -9.79 -13.86
C VAL A 51 -14.82 -11.22 -13.45
N VAL A 52 -15.83 -12.08 -13.48
CA VAL A 52 -15.79 -13.43 -12.91
C VAL A 52 -16.01 -14.48 -14.00
N PRO A 53 -15.18 -15.52 -14.10
CA PRO A 53 -15.41 -16.62 -15.06
C PRO A 53 -16.74 -17.34 -14.83
N ILE A 54 -17.48 -17.62 -15.90
CA ILE A 54 -18.75 -18.36 -15.86
C ILE A 54 -18.55 -19.79 -15.33
N SER A 55 -17.34 -20.34 -15.46
CA SER A 55 -16.97 -21.65 -14.92
C SER A 55 -17.10 -21.74 -13.39
N LEU A 56 -17.08 -20.63 -12.66
CA LEU A 56 -17.30 -20.64 -11.21
C LEU A 56 -18.77 -20.91 -10.83
N LEU A 57 -19.73 -20.66 -11.72
CA LEU A 57 -21.15 -20.94 -11.48
C LEU A 57 -21.48 -22.43 -11.37
N SER A 58 -20.57 -23.32 -11.79
CA SER A 58 -20.74 -24.76 -11.59
C SER A 58 -20.23 -25.25 -10.23
N GLN A 59 -19.48 -24.41 -9.49
CA GLN A 59 -18.92 -24.78 -8.21
C GLN A 59 -19.99 -24.77 -7.10
N PRO A 60 -20.21 -25.87 -6.36
CA PRO A 60 -21.24 -25.94 -5.32
C PRO A 60 -21.08 -24.88 -4.22
N SER A 61 -19.85 -24.58 -3.83
CA SER A 61 -19.54 -23.54 -2.84
C SER A 61 -19.90 -22.14 -3.34
N PHE A 62 -19.63 -21.85 -4.62
CA PHE A 62 -19.98 -20.58 -5.24
C PHE A 62 -21.50 -20.44 -5.41
N GLN A 63 -22.18 -21.52 -5.81
CA GLN A 63 -23.64 -21.56 -5.86
C GLN A 63 -24.27 -21.30 -4.50
N GLU A 64 -23.74 -21.92 -3.44
CA GLU A 64 -24.24 -21.71 -2.09
C GLU A 64 -24.02 -20.27 -1.60
N LEU A 65 -22.89 -19.66 -1.95
CA LEU A 65 -22.65 -18.23 -1.68
C LEU A 65 -23.67 -17.36 -2.41
N LEU A 66 -23.93 -17.65 -3.70
CA LEU A 66 -24.94 -16.92 -4.46
C LEU A 66 -26.34 -17.12 -3.88
N THR A 67 -26.69 -18.30 -3.39
CA THR A 67 -27.99 -18.50 -2.72
C THR A 67 -28.08 -17.68 -1.44
N LYS A 68 -27.03 -17.66 -0.61
CA LYS A 68 -27.02 -16.82 0.61
C LYS A 68 -27.12 -15.34 0.29
N VAL A 69 -26.40 -14.89 -0.74
CA VAL A 69 -26.46 -13.50 -1.19
C VAL A 69 -27.86 -13.14 -1.68
N GLU A 70 -28.53 -14.03 -2.41
CA GLU A 70 -29.90 -13.83 -2.87
C GLU A 70 -30.89 -13.75 -1.70
N GLU A 71 -30.76 -14.64 -0.72
CA GLU A 71 -31.59 -14.66 0.49
C GLU A 71 -31.40 -13.40 1.33
N GLU A 72 -30.16 -12.90 1.44
CA GLU A 72 -29.80 -11.79 2.32
C GLU A 72 -30.02 -10.42 1.66
N PHE A 73 -29.80 -10.31 0.34
CA PHE A 73 -29.73 -9.04 -0.36
C PHE A 73 -30.63 -8.93 -1.61
N GLY A 74 -31.11 -10.05 -2.14
CA GLY A 74 -31.80 -10.09 -3.44
C GLY A 74 -30.90 -9.72 -4.63
N TYR A 75 -31.42 -9.90 -5.85
CA TYR A 75 -30.70 -9.57 -7.10
C TYR A 75 -31.41 -8.53 -7.98
N ASP A 76 -32.50 -7.94 -7.50
CA ASP A 76 -33.27 -6.97 -8.26
C ASP A 76 -32.54 -5.63 -8.36
N HIS A 77 -31.76 -5.46 -9.43
CA HIS A 77 -31.08 -4.19 -9.69
C HIS A 77 -31.07 -3.82 -11.19
N PRO A 78 -31.38 -2.56 -11.56
CA PRO A 78 -31.59 -2.11 -12.95
C PRO A 78 -30.37 -2.14 -13.91
N MET A 79 -29.18 -2.56 -13.48
CA MET A 79 -27.93 -2.32 -14.25
C MET A 79 -27.46 -3.48 -15.13
N GLY A 80 -28.13 -4.63 -15.13
CA GLY A 80 -27.66 -5.80 -15.88
C GLY A 80 -26.37 -6.41 -15.29
N GLY A 81 -26.35 -7.73 -15.13
CA GLY A 81 -25.31 -8.43 -14.37
C GLY A 81 -25.68 -8.63 -12.89
N LEU A 82 -24.87 -9.42 -12.17
CA LEU A 82 -25.16 -9.77 -10.78
C LEU A 82 -24.77 -8.60 -9.87
N THR A 83 -25.76 -7.93 -9.27
CA THR A 83 -25.50 -6.84 -8.31
C THR A 83 -25.71 -7.35 -6.90
N ILE A 84 -24.73 -7.13 -6.04
CA ILE A 84 -24.79 -7.48 -4.63
C ILE A 84 -24.88 -6.16 -3.85
N PRO A 85 -26.06 -5.77 -3.34
CA PRO A 85 -26.25 -4.53 -2.61
C PRO A 85 -25.78 -4.70 -1.15
N CYS A 86 -24.57 -5.21 -0.98
CA CYS A 86 -23.88 -5.24 0.30
C CYS A 86 -22.67 -4.33 0.23
N ARG A 87 -22.23 -3.87 1.41
CA ARG A 87 -20.96 -3.14 1.52
C ARG A 87 -19.80 -4.14 1.41
N GLU A 88 -18.70 -3.71 0.79
CA GLU A 88 -17.49 -4.54 0.55
C GLU A 88 -16.91 -5.15 1.85
N ASP A 89 -17.22 -4.55 3.01
CA ASP A 89 -16.74 -4.91 4.34
C ASP A 89 -17.65 -5.90 5.10
N THR A 90 -18.69 -6.46 4.48
CA THR A 90 -19.59 -7.43 5.14
C THR A 90 -18.83 -8.68 5.58
N LYS A 91 -18.70 -8.88 6.90
CA LYS A 91 -17.93 -9.99 7.51
C LYS A 91 -18.73 -11.30 7.47
N ASN A 92 -18.34 -12.25 6.60
CA ASN A 92 -18.96 -13.58 6.54
C ASN A 92 -17.94 -14.71 6.76
N LEU A 93 -17.64 -15.01 8.02
CA LEU A 93 -16.67 -16.05 8.39
C LEU A 93 -17.07 -17.45 7.89
N GLY A 94 -18.37 -17.76 7.85
CA GLY A 94 -18.88 -19.04 7.37
C GLY A 94 -18.59 -19.26 5.88
N ALA A 95 -18.81 -18.23 5.06
CA ALA A 95 -18.46 -18.20 3.65
C ALA A 95 -16.94 -18.41 3.44
N ILE A 96 -16.11 -17.66 4.17
CA ILE A 96 -14.65 -17.74 4.05
C ILE A 96 -14.16 -19.15 4.42
N LYS A 97 -14.69 -19.76 5.49
CA LYS A 97 -14.35 -21.14 5.88
C LYS A 97 -14.67 -22.16 4.78
N ARG A 98 -15.80 -22.00 4.07
CA ARG A 98 -16.19 -22.88 2.96
C ARG A 98 -15.31 -22.70 1.74
N ILE A 99 -15.01 -21.44 1.37
CA ILE A 99 -14.07 -21.14 0.29
C ILE A 99 -12.70 -21.72 0.62
N HIS A 100 -12.20 -21.51 1.84
CA HIS A 100 -10.93 -22.06 2.28
C HIS A 100 -10.90 -23.59 2.17
N ALA A 101 -11.91 -24.29 2.68
CA ALA A 101 -12.00 -25.75 2.58
C ALA A 101 -11.99 -26.22 1.12
N TYR A 102 -12.70 -25.53 0.23
CA TYR A 102 -12.70 -25.83 -1.21
C TYR A 102 -11.32 -25.59 -1.84
N LEU A 103 -10.66 -24.46 -1.54
CA LEU A 103 -9.33 -24.13 -2.07
C LEU A 103 -8.27 -25.13 -1.58
N LEU A 104 -8.39 -25.65 -0.36
CA LEU A 104 -7.56 -26.73 0.16
C LEU A 104 -7.83 -28.05 -0.56
N ALA A 105 -9.10 -28.46 -0.67
CA ALA A 105 -9.49 -29.73 -1.28
C ALA A 105 -9.15 -29.81 -2.78
N SER A 106 -9.21 -28.68 -3.48
CA SER A 106 -8.85 -28.56 -4.90
C SER A 106 -7.35 -28.35 -5.15
N GLY A 107 -6.56 -28.11 -4.10
CA GLY A 107 -5.15 -27.74 -4.19
C GLY A 107 -4.90 -26.32 -4.71
N ILE A 108 -5.95 -25.55 -5.04
CA ILE A 108 -5.84 -24.23 -5.66
C ILE A 108 -5.14 -23.23 -4.76
N LEU A 109 -5.29 -23.38 -3.44
CA LEU A 109 -4.65 -22.51 -2.45
C LEU A 109 -3.13 -22.42 -2.62
N PHE A 110 -2.50 -23.44 -3.18
CA PHE A 110 -1.05 -23.52 -3.31
C PHE A 110 -0.52 -23.02 -4.66
N PHE A 111 -1.39 -22.64 -5.61
CA PHE A 111 -0.95 -22.10 -6.90
C PHE A 111 -0.61 -20.60 -6.87
N SER A 112 -1.11 -19.83 -5.89
CA SER A 112 -0.86 -18.39 -5.81
C SER A 112 -0.70 -17.90 -4.37
N LEU A 113 0.41 -17.21 -4.13
CA LEU A 113 0.70 -16.54 -2.86
C LEU A 113 -0.26 -15.39 -2.58
N ASP A 114 -0.76 -14.72 -3.63
CA ASP A 114 -1.74 -13.64 -3.51
C ASP A 114 -3.09 -14.17 -3.01
N PHE A 115 -3.52 -15.36 -3.44
CA PHE A 115 -4.71 -16.00 -2.89
C PHE A 115 -4.54 -16.35 -1.42
N GLN A 116 -3.36 -16.86 -1.02
CA GLN A 116 -3.07 -17.12 0.39
C GLN A 116 -3.13 -15.84 1.21
N ALA A 117 -2.50 -14.76 0.75
CA ALA A 117 -2.51 -13.48 1.45
C ALA A 117 -3.91 -12.84 1.56
N LYS A 118 -4.71 -12.90 0.50
CA LYS A 118 -6.11 -12.41 0.50
C LYS A 118 -7.03 -13.25 1.38
N LEU A 119 -6.79 -14.56 1.44
CA LEU A 119 -7.54 -15.44 2.33
C LEU A 119 -7.21 -15.12 3.80
N VAL A 120 -5.92 -15.01 4.13
CA VAL A 120 -5.45 -14.60 5.46
C VAL A 120 -6.04 -13.24 5.84
N LEU A 121 -6.01 -12.26 4.94
CA LEU A 121 -6.62 -10.94 5.14
C LEU A 121 -8.13 -11.03 5.41
N SER A 122 -8.87 -11.78 4.60
CA SER A 122 -10.32 -11.97 4.78
C SER A 122 -10.66 -12.55 6.15
N TYR A 123 -9.89 -13.52 6.62
CA TYR A 123 -10.05 -14.07 7.97
C TYR A 123 -9.76 -13.04 9.06
N THR A 124 -8.68 -12.26 8.93
CA THR A 124 -8.33 -11.23 9.93
C THR A 124 -9.38 -10.14 10.03
N ARG A 125 -10.03 -9.75 8.93
CA ARG A 125 -11.13 -8.78 8.95
C ARG A 125 -12.38 -9.30 9.65
N CYS A 126 -12.60 -10.62 9.65
CA CYS A 126 -13.75 -11.25 10.29
C CYS A 126 -13.58 -11.50 11.78
N HIS A 127 -12.37 -11.43 12.31
CA HIS A 127 -12.09 -11.58 13.74
C HIS A 127 -11.85 -10.21 14.38
N ASP A 128 -12.42 -9.99 15.58
CA ASP A 128 -12.08 -8.83 16.39
C ASP A 128 -10.62 -8.94 16.85
N GLN A 129 -9.94 -7.78 16.92
CA GLN A 129 -8.48 -7.67 17.12
C GLN A 129 -7.97 -8.43 18.37
N ASP A 130 -8.82 -8.65 19.37
CA ASP A 130 -8.51 -9.33 20.62
C ASP A 130 -8.44 -10.86 20.52
N ASN A 131 -9.14 -11.48 19.55
CA ASN A 131 -9.24 -12.95 19.44
C ASN A 131 -8.16 -13.60 18.56
N LEU A 132 -7.21 -12.82 18.05
CA LEU A 132 -6.10 -13.32 17.22
C LEU A 132 -5.04 -14.10 18.02
N GLN A 133 -5.10 -14.12 19.36
CA GLN A 133 -4.07 -14.76 20.19
C GLN A 133 -4.34 -16.23 20.55
N THR A 134 -5.60 -16.70 20.55
CA THR A 134 -5.93 -17.93 21.32
C THR A 134 -6.59 -19.08 20.55
N SER A 135 -6.97 -18.92 19.28
CA SER A 135 -7.61 -20.03 18.53
C SER A 135 -7.37 -20.01 17.02
N PHE A 136 -7.14 -18.86 16.42
CA PHE A 136 -7.04 -18.71 14.98
C PHE A 136 -5.59 -18.48 14.54
N ASN A 137 -4.92 -19.52 14.01
CA ASN A 137 -3.65 -19.38 13.31
C ASN A 137 -3.90 -19.38 11.79
N PRO A 138 -4.09 -18.21 11.14
CA PRO A 138 -4.30 -18.12 9.69
C PRO A 138 -3.13 -18.73 8.90
N PHE A 139 -1.96 -18.84 9.53
CA PHE A 139 -0.75 -19.35 8.91
C PHE A 139 -0.64 -20.88 8.95
N LYS A 140 -1.59 -21.61 9.54
CA LYS A 140 -1.55 -23.08 9.61
C LYS A 140 -1.46 -23.74 8.22
N CYS A 141 -2.01 -23.09 7.21
CA CYS A 141 -2.01 -23.58 5.83
C CYS A 141 -0.83 -23.02 5.00
N VAL A 142 0.01 -22.17 5.60
CA VAL A 142 1.20 -21.61 4.96
C VAL A 142 2.39 -22.49 5.34
N ASN A 143 3.17 -22.90 4.34
CA ASN A 143 4.36 -23.73 4.57
C ASN A 143 5.43 -22.91 5.34
N PRO A 144 5.78 -23.25 6.59
CA PRO A 144 6.76 -22.50 7.38
C PRO A 144 8.19 -22.65 6.85
N ARG A 145 8.44 -23.56 5.89
CA ARG A 145 9.75 -23.68 5.24
C ARG A 145 9.98 -22.66 4.12
N ASN A 146 8.95 -21.92 3.70
CA ASN A 146 9.04 -20.95 2.62
C ASN A 146 8.74 -19.54 3.13
N PRO A 147 9.67 -18.58 3.02
CA PRO A 147 9.43 -17.19 3.44
C PRO A 147 8.50 -16.42 2.50
N LEU A 148 8.42 -16.78 1.22
CA LEU A 148 7.73 -15.99 0.20
C LEU A 148 6.24 -15.71 0.50
N PRO A 149 5.41 -16.68 0.96
CA PRO A 149 4.02 -16.39 1.32
C PRO A 149 3.92 -15.34 2.43
N PHE A 150 4.83 -15.38 3.41
CA PHE A 150 4.83 -14.43 4.52
C PHE A 150 5.23 -13.04 4.06
N ASN A 151 6.18 -12.90 3.13
CA ASN A 151 6.52 -11.62 2.52
C ASN A 151 5.31 -10.97 1.83
N VAL A 152 4.54 -11.77 1.08
CA VAL A 152 3.32 -11.30 0.43
C VAL A 152 2.26 -10.94 1.47
N ILE A 153 2.11 -11.72 2.54
CA ILE A 153 1.17 -11.41 3.62
C ILE A 153 1.56 -10.11 4.34
N ILE A 154 2.84 -9.91 4.68
CA ILE A 154 3.36 -8.68 5.29
C ILE A 154 3.05 -7.49 4.38
N SER A 155 3.43 -7.56 3.10
CA SER A 155 3.15 -6.49 2.13
C SER A 155 1.66 -6.19 2.00
N ASN A 156 0.82 -7.23 1.93
CA ASN A 156 -0.63 -7.08 1.81
C ASN A 156 -1.21 -6.42 3.07
N PHE A 157 -0.73 -6.75 4.26
CA PHE A 157 -1.14 -6.08 5.49
C PHE A 157 -0.74 -4.61 5.52
N CYS A 158 0.50 -4.26 5.15
CA CYS A 158 0.94 -2.87 5.07
C CYS A 158 0.08 -2.06 4.08
N GLN A 159 -0.21 -2.61 2.89
CA GLN A 159 -1.04 -1.93 1.87
C GLN A 159 -2.48 -1.68 2.31
N ASN A 160 -2.98 -2.46 3.28
CA ASN A 160 -4.34 -2.33 3.82
C ASN A 160 -4.37 -1.57 5.16
N GLY A 161 -3.26 -0.94 5.59
CA GLY A 161 -3.17 -0.19 6.84
C GLY A 161 -3.24 -1.09 8.10
N LEU A 162 -3.01 -2.39 7.95
CA LEU A 162 -3.04 -3.37 9.05
C LEU A 162 -1.62 -3.65 9.56
N ASP A 163 -0.85 -2.58 9.80
CA ASP A 163 0.58 -2.63 10.13
C ASP A 163 0.89 -3.54 11.34
N PHE A 164 0.04 -3.51 12.36
CA PHE A 164 0.19 -4.38 13.54
C PHE A 164 0.19 -5.88 13.18
N LEU A 165 -0.62 -6.29 12.19
CA LEU A 165 -0.66 -7.67 11.72
C LEU A 165 0.58 -8.03 10.89
N ALA A 166 1.14 -7.06 10.15
CA ALA A 166 2.42 -7.25 9.47
C ALA A 166 3.54 -7.54 10.49
N LEU A 167 3.60 -6.80 11.60
CA LEU A 167 4.57 -7.04 12.68
C LEU A 167 4.35 -8.41 13.35
N LYS A 168 3.10 -8.76 13.66
CA LYS A 168 2.77 -10.10 14.19
C LYS A 168 3.17 -11.23 13.25
N THR A 169 3.07 -11.01 11.93
CA THR A 169 3.49 -11.98 10.92
C THR A 169 5.00 -12.22 11.00
N LEU A 170 5.80 -11.16 11.15
CA LEU A 170 7.25 -11.31 11.35
C LEU A 170 7.59 -12.02 12.66
N SER A 171 6.91 -11.69 13.76
CA SER A 171 7.07 -12.42 15.03
C SER A 171 6.73 -13.89 14.89
N PHE A 172 5.68 -14.23 14.13
CA PHE A 172 5.34 -15.61 13.81
C PHE A 172 6.46 -16.29 13.01
N MET A 173 6.98 -15.64 11.96
CA MET A 173 8.12 -16.15 11.19
C MET A 173 9.31 -16.46 12.10
N HIS A 174 9.67 -15.51 12.97
CA HIS A 174 10.78 -15.66 13.91
C HIS A 174 10.58 -16.83 14.88
N SER A 175 9.43 -16.88 15.57
CA SER A 175 9.15 -17.91 16.57
C SER A 175 9.00 -19.33 16.00
N ASN A 176 8.69 -19.46 14.71
CA ASN A 176 8.54 -20.75 14.03
C ASN A 176 9.77 -21.12 13.18
N GLY A 177 10.87 -20.35 13.27
CA GLY A 177 12.10 -20.64 12.52
C GLY A 177 11.95 -20.50 11.00
N VAL A 178 10.99 -19.71 10.54
CA VAL A 178 10.88 -19.32 9.12
C VAL A 178 12.02 -18.35 8.82
N SER A 179 12.77 -18.59 7.74
CA SER A 179 13.86 -17.69 7.32
C SER A 179 13.34 -16.27 7.12
N ILE A 180 13.99 -15.28 7.72
CA ILE A 180 13.66 -13.87 7.54
C ILE A 180 14.61 -13.29 6.50
N ASP A 181 14.06 -12.77 5.41
CA ASP A 181 14.79 -12.12 4.33
C ASP A 181 14.60 -10.60 4.33
N THR A 182 15.23 -9.92 3.38
CA THR A 182 15.16 -8.45 3.25
C THR A 182 13.73 -7.95 3.00
N TYR A 183 12.87 -8.72 2.33
CA TYR A 183 11.50 -8.29 2.03
C TYR A 183 10.64 -8.29 3.28
N ALA A 184 10.72 -9.36 4.09
CA ALA A 184 10.06 -9.41 5.39
C ALA A 184 10.53 -8.25 6.28
N LEU A 185 11.86 -8.03 6.36
CA LEU A 185 12.45 -6.96 7.16
C LEU A 185 11.97 -5.57 6.72
N CYS A 186 12.06 -5.25 5.42
CA CYS A 186 11.63 -3.95 4.91
C CYS A 186 10.13 -3.71 5.13
N GLY A 187 9.29 -4.72 4.87
CA GLY A 187 7.84 -4.61 5.05
C GLY A 187 7.47 -4.38 6.52
N SER A 188 8.11 -5.11 7.43
CA SER A 188 7.90 -4.94 8.86
C SER A 188 8.48 -3.64 9.41
N LEU A 189 9.65 -3.18 8.96
CA LEU A 189 10.19 -1.87 9.33
C LEU A 189 9.27 -0.73 8.87
N THR A 190 8.71 -0.85 7.66
CA THR A 190 7.71 0.10 7.15
C THR A 190 6.47 0.12 8.06
N ALA A 191 5.94 -1.05 8.45
CA ALA A 191 4.83 -1.15 9.39
C ALA A 191 5.17 -0.57 10.78
N SER A 192 6.38 -0.81 11.28
CA SER A 192 6.88 -0.22 12.53
C SER A 192 6.99 1.30 12.44
N SER A 193 7.43 1.82 11.29
CA SER A 193 7.52 3.26 11.01
C SER A 193 6.14 3.92 11.00
N SER A 194 5.16 3.33 10.31
CA SER A 194 3.76 3.81 10.27
C SER A 194 3.10 3.81 11.65
N THR A 195 3.36 2.79 12.47
CA THR A 195 2.80 2.66 13.83
C THR A 195 3.62 3.35 14.90
N LYS A 196 4.79 3.91 14.55
CA LYS A 196 5.80 4.43 15.49
C LYS A 196 6.18 3.41 16.58
N SER A 197 6.17 2.12 16.26
CA SER A 197 6.54 1.04 17.18
C SER A 197 8.07 0.91 17.23
N VAL A 198 8.71 1.85 17.90
CA VAL A 198 10.18 1.95 17.98
C VAL A 198 10.80 0.71 18.61
N ASP A 199 10.21 0.17 19.67
CA ASP A 199 10.78 -1.00 20.37
C ASP A 199 10.81 -2.24 19.47
N PHE A 200 9.74 -2.45 18.68
CA PHE A 200 9.72 -3.52 17.68
C PHE A 200 10.77 -3.28 16.59
N GLY A 201 10.85 -2.04 16.12
CA GLY A 201 11.87 -1.63 15.16
C GLY A 201 13.31 -1.83 15.65
N LYS A 202 13.60 -1.54 16.92
CA LYS A 202 14.91 -1.79 17.56
C LYS A 202 15.20 -3.30 17.66
N ASN A 203 14.19 -4.12 17.93
CA ASN A 203 14.34 -5.57 17.89
C ASN A 203 14.67 -6.07 16.47
N ILE A 204 14.01 -5.53 15.44
CA ILE A 204 14.35 -5.82 14.05
C ILE A 204 15.78 -5.37 13.75
N HIS A 205 16.18 -4.16 14.17
CA HIS A 205 17.54 -3.66 13.96
C HIS A 205 18.60 -4.55 14.61
N SER A 206 18.36 -5.02 15.84
CA SER A 206 19.24 -6.00 16.49
C SER A 206 19.34 -7.31 15.71
N HIS A 207 18.23 -7.78 15.13
CA HIS A 207 18.23 -8.95 14.26
C HIS A 207 19.04 -8.70 12.98
N VAL A 208 18.88 -7.55 12.33
CA VAL A 208 19.62 -7.14 11.13
C VAL A 208 21.13 -7.16 11.38
N ALA A 209 21.57 -6.61 12.52
CA ALA A 209 22.97 -6.60 12.93
C ALA A 209 23.56 -8.01 13.11
N LYS A 210 22.75 -8.97 13.60
CA LYS A 210 23.17 -10.36 13.85
C LYS A 210 23.10 -11.26 12.62
N SER A 211 22.27 -10.91 11.63
CA SER A 211 21.96 -11.75 10.47
C SER A 211 22.74 -11.37 9.21
N GLY A 212 23.58 -10.33 9.27
CA GLY A 212 24.40 -9.88 8.15
C GLY A 212 23.66 -9.00 7.14
N TRP A 213 22.44 -8.55 7.46
CA TRP A 213 21.64 -7.70 6.59
C TRP A 213 21.97 -6.21 6.68
N SER A 214 22.89 -5.79 7.57
CA SER A 214 23.29 -4.38 7.74
C SER A 214 23.88 -3.74 6.48
N SER A 215 24.43 -4.54 5.55
CA SER A 215 24.95 -4.06 4.27
C SER A 215 23.86 -3.78 3.22
N SER A 216 22.62 -4.21 3.47
CA SER A 216 21.50 -4.03 2.55
C SER A 216 21.00 -2.58 2.58
N VAL A 217 21.21 -1.85 1.48
CA VAL A 217 20.71 -0.47 1.33
C VAL A 217 19.18 -0.39 1.48
N PHE A 218 18.44 -1.45 1.12
CA PHE A 218 16.99 -1.49 1.26
C PHE A 218 16.58 -1.55 2.74
N VAL A 219 17.22 -2.43 3.52
CA VAL A 219 16.95 -2.57 4.96
C VAL A 219 17.41 -1.32 5.71
N GLY A 220 18.59 -0.79 5.39
CA GLY A 220 19.09 0.46 5.97
C GLY A 220 18.20 1.65 5.68
N SER A 221 17.70 1.79 4.44
CA SER A 221 16.71 2.85 4.11
C SER A 221 15.46 2.75 4.97
N ALA A 222 14.94 1.54 5.20
CA ALA A 222 13.76 1.32 6.03
C ALA A 222 14.04 1.57 7.53
N LEU A 223 15.24 1.25 8.02
CA LEU A 223 15.67 1.59 9.38
C LEU A 223 15.79 3.10 9.58
N ILE A 224 16.39 3.82 8.62
CA ILE A 224 16.48 5.29 8.65
C ILE A 224 15.09 5.90 8.66
N ASP A 225 14.17 5.43 7.81
CA ASP A 225 12.77 5.92 7.80
C ASP A 225 12.08 5.70 9.15
N LEU A 226 12.20 4.51 9.73
CA LEU A 226 11.68 4.20 11.06
C LEU A 226 12.18 5.18 12.14
N TYR A 227 13.51 5.37 12.23
CA TYR A 227 14.09 6.24 13.25
C TYR A 227 13.76 7.71 12.99
N ALA A 228 13.81 8.15 11.73
CA ALA A 228 13.45 9.50 11.32
C ALA A 228 11.99 9.85 11.66
N LYS A 229 11.02 9.00 11.30
CA LYS A 229 9.59 9.23 11.62
C LYS A 229 9.27 9.14 13.12
N SER A 230 10.14 8.49 13.87
CA SER A 230 10.08 8.40 15.33
C SER A 230 10.84 9.52 16.05
N LEU A 231 11.36 10.50 15.31
CA LEU A 231 12.17 11.63 15.80
C LEU A 231 13.47 11.21 16.53
N LEU A 232 13.95 10.00 16.28
CA LEU A 232 15.23 9.48 16.77
C LEU A 232 16.33 9.78 15.74
N ILE A 233 16.56 11.06 15.47
CA ILE A 233 17.40 11.51 14.34
C ILE A 233 18.84 11.03 14.47
N ARG A 234 19.40 10.98 15.69
CA ARG A 234 20.76 10.48 15.91
C ARG A 234 20.91 9.00 15.54
N ASP A 235 19.92 8.18 15.86
CA ASP A 235 19.92 6.76 15.47
C ASP A 235 19.81 6.62 13.94
N ALA A 236 19.02 7.49 13.28
CA ALA A 236 18.92 7.53 11.83
C ALA A 236 20.25 7.94 11.14
N GLU A 237 20.96 8.92 11.71
CA GLU A 237 22.29 9.35 11.25
C GLU A 237 23.30 8.20 11.35
N VAL A 238 23.34 7.50 12.49
CA VAL A 238 24.24 6.35 12.70
C VAL A 238 24.00 5.27 11.63
N VAL A 239 22.74 4.90 11.39
CA VAL A 239 22.42 3.91 10.35
C VAL A 239 22.84 4.41 8.96
N PHE A 240 22.61 5.70 8.67
CA PHE A 240 23.04 6.28 7.40
C PHE A 240 24.56 6.28 7.23
N ASP A 241 25.33 6.53 8.30
CA ASP A 241 26.79 6.56 8.29
C ASP A 241 27.42 5.15 8.24
N GLU A 242 26.74 4.14 8.79
CA GLU A 242 27.19 2.74 8.74
C GLU A 242 26.92 2.04 7.39
N LEU A 243 26.02 2.59 6.56
CA LEU A 243 25.70 1.99 5.26
C LEU A 243 26.92 2.00 4.31
N PRO A 244 27.33 0.84 3.75
CA PRO A 244 28.46 0.77 2.83
C PRO A 244 28.11 1.42 1.49
N ILE A 245 26.87 1.26 1.02
CA ILE A 245 26.34 1.85 -0.21
C ILE A 245 25.07 2.60 0.15
N ARG A 246 25.01 3.87 -0.27
CA ARG A 246 23.86 4.76 -0.08
C ARG A 246 23.18 4.98 -1.42
N ASN A 247 21.87 5.22 -1.37
CA ASN A 247 21.10 5.69 -2.51
C ASN A 247 20.32 6.97 -2.15
N THR A 248 19.73 7.63 -3.13
CA THR A 248 18.93 8.84 -2.89
C THR A 248 17.76 8.59 -1.94
N VAL A 249 17.22 7.37 -1.90
CA VAL A 249 16.10 7.01 -1.01
C VAL A 249 16.47 7.11 0.48
N CYS A 250 17.59 6.52 0.91
CA CYS A 250 18.01 6.62 2.32
C CYS A 250 18.38 8.05 2.74
N ALA A 251 18.97 8.84 1.82
CA ALA A 251 19.24 10.26 2.08
C ALA A 251 17.95 11.06 2.23
N ASN A 252 16.96 10.83 1.36
CA ASN A 252 15.64 11.48 1.45
C ASN A 252 14.89 11.10 2.72
N ALA A 253 14.99 9.86 3.19
CA ALA A 253 14.43 9.45 4.48
C ALA A 253 15.03 10.27 5.64
N LEU A 254 16.35 10.46 5.65
CA LEU A 254 17.03 11.28 6.66
C LEU A 254 16.70 12.77 6.53
N LEU A 255 16.65 13.31 5.31
CA LEU A 255 16.22 14.70 5.04
C LEU A 255 14.79 14.96 5.52
N SER A 256 13.89 13.99 5.33
CA SER A 256 12.54 14.06 5.88
C SER A 256 12.56 14.14 7.40
N GLY A 257 13.39 13.31 8.05
CA GLY A 257 13.60 13.35 9.51
C GLY A 257 14.08 14.71 10.00
N TYR A 258 15.12 15.28 9.39
CA TYR A 258 15.58 16.63 9.71
C TYR A 258 14.48 17.69 9.54
N GLY A 259 13.69 17.57 8.47
CA GLY A 259 12.59 18.48 8.17
C GLY A 259 11.44 18.44 9.20
N GLU A 260 11.18 17.28 9.80
CA GLU A 260 10.21 17.12 10.90
C GLU A 260 10.79 17.59 12.24
N ALA A 261 12.07 17.31 12.50
CA ALA A 261 12.78 17.74 13.70
C ALA A 261 13.18 19.24 13.67
N LYS A 262 12.91 19.96 12.57
CA LYS A 262 13.30 21.36 12.33
C LYS A 262 14.81 21.59 12.39
N MET A 263 15.60 20.56 12.07
CA MET A 263 17.06 20.58 11.99
C MET A 263 17.49 21.05 10.60
N TRP A 264 17.16 22.30 10.28
CA TRP A 264 17.27 22.83 8.91
C TRP A 264 18.72 22.94 8.41
N ASN A 265 19.66 23.23 9.31
CA ASN A 265 21.08 23.35 8.95
C ASN A 265 21.62 21.98 8.54
N GLU A 266 21.33 20.95 9.32
CA GLU A 266 21.71 19.57 9.07
C GLU A 266 21.09 19.05 7.77
N GLY A 267 19.81 19.38 7.52
CA GLY A 267 19.15 19.08 6.25
C GLY A 267 19.87 19.70 5.04
N LEU A 268 20.27 20.97 5.12
CA LEU A 268 21.04 21.62 4.05
C LEU A 268 22.46 21.07 3.91
N GLU A 269 23.12 20.74 5.03
CA GLU A 269 24.46 20.13 5.02
C GLU A 269 24.45 18.77 4.34
N LEU A 270 23.51 17.89 4.70
CA LEU A 270 23.34 16.60 4.04
C LEU A 270 23.06 16.79 2.54
N SER A 271 22.15 17.70 2.19
CA SER A 271 21.86 18.01 0.79
C SER A 271 23.10 18.44 0.02
N ARG A 272 23.95 19.32 0.61
CA ARG A 272 25.21 19.75 -0.02
C ARG A 272 26.22 18.61 -0.18
N LYS A 273 26.22 17.63 0.74
CA LYS A 273 27.12 16.46 0.69
C LYS A 273 26.67 15.42 -0.33
N MET A 274 25.39 15.36 -0.70
CA MET A 274 24.85 14.32 -1.60
C MET A 274 25.63 14.15 -2.91
N PRO A 275 26.00 15.20 -3.68
CA PRO A 275 26.81 15.02 -4.88
C PRO A 275 28.20 14.42 -4.62
N MET A 276 28.82 14.75 -3.48
CA MET A 276 30.11 14.16 -3.06
C MET A 276 29.97 12.69 -2.68
N LEU A 277 28.77 12.27 -2.29
CA LEU A 277 28.40 10.87 -2.03
C LEU A 277 27.92 10.14 -3.29
N ASN A 278 28.05 10.75 -4.49
CA ASN A 278 27.50 10.25 -5.76
C ASN A 278 25.98 10.02 -5.73
N LEU A 279 25.26 10.83 -4.95
CA LEU A 279 23.80 10.80 -4.87
C LEU A 279 23.20 11.94 -5.69
N ASN A 280 22.17 11.61 -6.47
CA ASN A 280 21.45 12.59 -7.29
C ASN A 280 20.35 13.27 -6.47
N TYR A 281 20.05 14.52 -6.80
CA TYR A 281 18.86 15.22 -6.33
C TYR A 281 17.63 14.74 -7.11
N ASP A 282 16.58 14.37 -6.39
CA ASP A 282 15.25 14.18 -6.96
C ASP A 282 14.27 15.27 -6.47
N GLN A 283 13.00 15.14 -6.85
CA GLN A 283 11.95 16.09 -6.46
C GLN A 283 11.79 16.17 -4.93
N PHE A 284 11.99 15.06 -4.22
CA PHE A 284 11.92 15.01 -2.75
C PHE A 284 13.11 15.74 -2.13
N THR A 285 14.33 15.51 -2.63
CA THR A 285 15.53 16.20 -2.17
C THR A 285 15.37 17.71 -2.33
N LEU A 286 14.95 18.17 -3.51
CA LEU A 286 14.79 19.61 -3.80
C LEU A 286 13.69 20.24 -2.94
N SER A 287 12.58 19.53 -2.71
CA SER A 287 11.53 19.98 -1.78
C SER A 287 12.07 20.14 -0.35
N ALA A 288 12.84 19.16 0.14
CA ALA A 288 13.46 19.23 1.46
C ALA A 288 14.47 20.38 1.60
N MET A 289 15.25 20.64 0.56
CA MET A 289 16.16 21.79 0.50
C MET A 289 15.39 23.13 0.56
N LEU A 290 14.32 23.27 -0.23
CA LEU A 290 13.47 24.47 -0.23
C LEU A 290 12.82 24.70 1.13
N ARG A 291 12.27 23.64 1.74
CA ARG A 291 11.69 23.68 3.08
C ARG A 291 12.72 24.10 4.13
N SER A 292 13.96 23.58 4.05
CA SER A 292 15.04 23.98 4.95
C SER A 292 15.46 25.43 4.76
N CYS A 293 15.52 25.92 3.51
CA CYS A 293 15.75 27.34 3.23
C CYS A 293 14.62 28.22 3.80
N ALA A 294 13.36 27.77 3.70
CA ALA A 294 12.22 28.44 4.28
C ALA A 294 12.30 28.51 5.81
N GLY A 295 12.72 27.41 6.46
CA GLY A 295 12.89 27.32 7.91
C GLY A 295 14.01 28.20 8.46
N LEU A 296 15.04 28.46 7.66
CA LEU A 296 16.18 29.33 8.01
C LEU A 296 16.03 30.77 7.51
N SER A 297 14.97 31.09 6.77
CA SER A 297 14.84 32.34 6.00
C SER A 297 16.06 32.61 5.08
N ALA A 298 16.68 31.54 4.58
CA ALA A 298 17.92 31.57 3.81
C ALA A 298 17.65 31.84 2.32
N ILE A 299 17.24 33.07 1.99
CA ILE A 299 16.75 33.42 0.66
C ILE A 299 17.74 33.14 -0.48
N GLU A 300 19.03 33.39 -0.27
CA GLU A 300 20.03 33.18 -1.33
C GLU A 300 20.24 31.69 -1.62
N SER A 301 20.21 30.84 -0.60
CA SER A 301 20.21 29.38 -0.79
C SER A 301 18.94 28.92 -1.51
N GLY A 302 17.77 29.44 -1.11
CA GLY A 302 16.50 29.13 -1.77
C GLY A 302 16.48 29.50 -3.26
N ARG A 303 17.10 30.64 -3.62
CA ARG A 303 17.27 31.05 -5.04
C ARG A 303 18.17 30.11 -5.82
N GLN A 304 19.27 29.64 -5.23
CA GLN A 304 20.15 28.66 -5.86
C GLN A 304 19.42 27.35 -6.14
N VAL A 305 18.63 26.85 -5.17
CA VAL A 305 17.82 25.64 -5.34
C VAL A 305 16.76 25.82 -6.42
N HIS A 306 16.05 26.97 -6.43
CA HIS A 306 15.08 27.27 -7.49
C HIS A 306 15.74 27.34 -8.88
N ALA A 307 16.90 27.98 -9.01
CA ALA A 307 17.63 28.06 -10.27
C ALA A 307 18.10 26.68 -10.77
N TYR A 308 18.57 25.82 -9.85
CA TYR A 308 18.91 24.44 -10.16
C TYR A 308 17.69 23.67 -10.68
N LEU A 309 16.60 23.74 -9.93
CA LEU A 309 15.35 23.06 -10.24
C LEU A 309 14.79 23.44 -11.61
N PHE A 310 14.85 24.73 -11.98
CA PHE A 310 14.44 25.20 -13.31
C PHE A 310 15.33 24.67 -14.45
N ARG A 311 16.61 24.40 -14.18
CA ARG A 311 17.54 23.82 -15.15
C ARG A 311 17.45 22.31 -15.25
N SER A 312 17.11 21.63 -14.15
CA SER A 312 17.17 20.16 -14.05
C SER A 312 15.84 19.47 -14.30
N ILE A 313 14.71 20.14 -14.07
CA ILE A 313 13.37 19.55 -14.19
C ILE A 313 12.61 20.25 -15.31
N TYR A 314 12.27 19.49 -16.36
CA TYR A 314 11.63 20.01 -17.57
C TYR A 314 10.22 20.59 -17.31
N ASP A 315 9.51 20.11 -16.29
CA ASP A 315 8.12 20.49 -16.04
C ASP A 315 7.81 20.72 -14.55
N VAL A 316 8.53 21.67 -13.95
CA VAL A 316 8.24 22.19 -12.60
C VAL A 316 6.81 22.73 -12.51
N GLY A 317 6.27 23.21 -13.63
CA GLY A 317 4.92 23.77 -13.76
C GLY A 317 3.80 22.79 -13.41
N ARG A 318 4.04 21.48 -13.55
CA ARG A 318 3.05 20.43 -13.23
C ARG A 318 3.26 19.75 -11.88
N ASP A 319 4.44 19.91 -11.28
CA ASP A 319 4.72 19.32 -9.97
C ASP A 319 4.18 20.21 -8.84
N VAL A 320 2.97 19.86 -8.38
CA VAL A 320 2.27 20.57 -7.33
C VAL A 320 3.09 20.63 -6.03
N PHE A 321 3.85 19.58 -5.71
CA PHE A 321 4.62 19.52 -4.47
C PHE A 321 5.81 20.47 -4.51
N LEU A 322 6.53 20.53 -5.63
CA LEU A 322 7.62 21.48 -5.83
C LEU A 322 7.14 22.92 -5.84
N GLN A 323 6.00 23.19 -6.48
CA GLN A 323 5.40 24.52 -6.49
C GLN A 323 4.99 24.98 -5.09
N SER A 324 4.32 24.13 -4.32
CA SER A 324 3.98 24.42 -2.93
C SER A 324 5.23 24.72 -2.10
N SER A 325 6.30 23.94 -2.29
CA SER A 325 7.58 24.15 -1.58
C SER A 325 8.25 25.48 -1.96
N LEU A 326 8.19 25.90 -3.23
CA LEU A 326 8.70 27.19 -3.69
C LEU A 326 7.90 28.38 -3.14
N ILE A 327 6.57 28.27 -3.12
CA ILE A 327 5.67 29.27 -2.53
C ILE A 327 5.98 29.41 -1.04
N GLU A 328 6.08 28.29 -0.31
CA GLU A 328 6.43 28.30 1.10
C GLU A 328 7.79 28.95 1.35
N MET A 329 8.80 28.61 0.55
CA MET A 329 10.15 29.18 0.66
C MET A 329 10.16 30.69 0.47
N TYR A 330 9.59 31.21 -0.62
CA TYR A 330 9.54 32.65 -0.85
C TYR A 330 8.66 33.38 0.16
N GLY A 331 7.53 32.80 0.56
CA GLY A 331 6.63 33.36 1.55
C GLY A 331 7.30 33.51 2.92
N LYS A 332 7.93 32.44 3.43
CA LYS A 332 8.64 32.48 4.72
C LYS A 332 9.88 33.37 4.71
N CYS A 333 10.52 33.55 3.55
CA CYS A 333 11.61 34.51 3.38
C CYS A 333 11.13 35.97 3.18
N GLY A 334 9.83 36.26 3.28
CA GLY A 334 9.27 37.62 3.17
C GLY A 334 9.11 38.15 1.74
N LEU A 335 9.31 37.33 0.71
CA LEU A 335 9.15 37.71 -0.70
C LEU A 335 7.78 37.30 -1.25
N VAL A 336 6.72 37.87 -0.67
CA VAL A 336 5.31 37.54 -0.99
C VAL A 336 5.00 37.71 -2.47
N GLU A 337 5.51 38.75 -3.13
CA GLU A 337 5.30 38.95 -4.57
C GLU A 337 5.88 37.82 -5.42
N LYS A 338 7.04 37.26 -5.03
CA LYS A 338 7.63 36.11 -5.73
C LYS A 338 6.85 34.83 -5.47
N ALA A 339 6.40 34.63 -4.24
CA ALA A 339 5.51 33.52 -3.91
C ALA A 339 4.20 33.58 -4.74
N TRP A 340 3.61 34.77 -4.88
CA TRP A 340 2.44 35.00 -5.72
C TRP A 340 2.69 34.68 -7.19
N LYS A 341 3.83 35.11 -7.75
CA LYS A 341 4.21 34.77 -9.13
C LYS A 341 4.30 33.26 -9.35
N VAL A 342 4.91 32.52 -8.42
CA VAL A 342 4.98 31.04 -8.49
C VAL A 342 3.57 30.44 -8.43
N PHE A 343 2.71 30.93 -7.54
CA PHE A 343 1.32 30.48 -7.42
C PHE A 343 0.50 30.73 -8.71
N THR A 344 0.65 31.90 -9.34
CA THR A 344 -0.07 32.20 -10.58
C THR A 344 0.42 31.38 -11.76
N LEU A 345 1.72 31.05 -11.81
CA LEU A 345 2.27 30.17 -12.86
C LEU A 345 1.75 28.74 -12.74
N ALA A 346 1.44 28.27 -11.52
CA ALA A 346 0.84 26.95 -11.28
C ALA A 346 -0.59 26.82 -11.85
N GLY A 347 -1.37 27.92 -11.85
CA GLY A 347 -2.74 27.93 -12.35
C GLY A 347 -2.87 27.85 -13.88
N ILE A 348 -1.82 28.20 -14.63
CA ILE A 348 -1.84 28.26 -16.10
C ILE A 348 -1.81 26.86 -16.73
N TRP A 349 -1.33 25.83 -16.02
CA TRP A 349 -1.17 24.46 -16.54
C TRP A 349 -2.33 23.52 -16.17
N ARG A 350 -3.35 24.01 -15.47
CA ARG A 350 -4.53 23.23 -15.00
C ARG A 350 -5.80 23.46 -15.83
N CYS A 351 -5.72 24.13 -16.98
CA CYS A 351 -6.85 24.35 -17.89
C CYS A 351 -6.82 23.40 -19.09
#